data_AF-A0A0P7Z9C8-F1
#
_entry.id   AF-A0A0P7Z9C8-F1
#
_cell.length_a   1.000
_cell.length_b   1.000
_cell.length_c   1.000
_cell.angle_alpha   90.00
_cell.angle_beta   90.00
_cell.angle_gamma   90.00
#
_symmetry.space_group_name_H-M   'P 1'
#
loop_
_entity.id
_entity.type
_entity.pdbx_description
1 polymer ?
#
loop_
_entity_poly.entity_id
_entity_poly.type
_entity_poly.pdbx_seq_one_letter_code
_entity_poly.pdbx_strand_id
1 'polypeptide(L)' 'PERAMFESNYPVDYWGADYAVLWNAFKRLTRSASAEEKAALYAGTAARFYGLEGLAA' A
#
# COMPACT_ATOMS: atom_id res chain seq x y z
N PRO A 1 7.60 2.85 8.41
CA PRO A 1 7.05 2.90 7.04
C PRO A 1 8.02 2.36 5.97
N GLU A 2 9.28 2.80 5.99
CA GLU A 2 10.29 2.53 4.94
C GLU A 2 10.66 1.06 4.63
N ARG A 3 10.11 0.10 5.39
CA ARG A 3 10.31 -1.35 5.22
C ARG A 3 9.00 -2.14 5.18
N ALA A 4 7.88 -1.46 4.95
CA ALA A 4 6.55 -2.07 4.81
C ALA A 4 5.84 -1.51 3.58
N MET A 5 4.95 -2.30 2.98
CA MET A 5 4.10 -1.93 1.86
C MET A 5 2.73 -2.59 2.00
N PHE A 6 1.68 -1.96 1.49
CA PHE A 6 0.37 -2.59 1.36
C PHE A 6 0.28 -3.37 0.07
N GLU A 7 -0.49 -4.46 0.13
CA GLU A 7 -0.80 -5.31 -1.00
C GLU A 7 -2.20 -5.90 -0.78
N SER A 8 -2.81 -6.45 -1.83
CA SER A 8 -4.23 -6.86 -1.81
C SER A 8 -4.47 -8.35 -1.80
N ASN A 9 -3.46 -9.14 -2.19
CA ASN A 9 -3.49 -10.59 -2.35
C ASN A 9 -4.69 -11.10 -3.17
N TYR A 10 -5.24 -10.23 -4.02
CA TYR A 10 -6.45 -10.51 -4.76
C TYR A 10 -6.16 -11.53 -5.86
N PRO A 11 -7.03 -12.54 -6.09
CA PRO A 11 -8.40 -12.65 -5.56
C PRO A 11 -8.55 -13.44 -4.25
N VAL A 12 -7.47 -13.89 -3.61
CA VAL A 12 -7.56 -14.73 -2.40
C VAL A 12 -8.22 -13.97 -1.25
N ASP A 13 -7.92 -12.68 -1.08
CA ASP A 13 -8.51 -11.87 -0.01
C ASP A 13 -9.99 -11.54 -0.22
N TYR A 14 -10.56 -11.78 -1.41
CA TYR A 14 -11.99 -11.59 -1.65
C TYR A 14 -12.88 -12.45 -0.73
N TRP A 15 -12.32 -13.54 -0.21
CA TRP A 15 -12.98 -14.36 0.80
C TRP A 15 -13.27 -13.61 2.11
N GLY A 16 -12.47 -12.59 2.44
CA GLY A 16 -12.61 -11.79 3.67
C GLY A 16 -13.18 -10.38 3.44
N ALA A 17 -12.85 -9.75 2.32
CA ALA A 17 -13.32 -8.40 1.99
C ALA A 17 -13.26 -8.13 0.49
N ASP A 18 -14.20 -7.34 -0.03
CA ASP A 18 -14.03 -6.77 -1.36
C ASP A 18 -12.83 -5.82 -1.43
N TYR A 19 -12.36 -5.57 -2.64
CA TYR A 19 -11.20 -4.73 -2.89
C TYR A 19 -11.32 -3.33 -2.26
N ALA A 20 -12.49 -2.69 -2.34
CA ALA A 20 -12.70 -1.35 -1.82
C ALA A 20 -12.68 -1.33 -0.27
N VAL A 21 -13.27 -2.34 0.36
CA VAL A 21 -13.26 -2.52 1.82
C VAL A 21 -11.81 -2.71 2.31
N LEU A 22 -11.02 -3.57 1.65
CA LEU A 22 -9.62 -3.81 2.00
C LEU A 22 -8.79 -2.52 1.95
N TRP A 23 -8.84 -1.79 0.83
CA TRP A 23 -8.08 -0.54 0.69
C TRP A 23 -8.57 0.56 1.64
N ASN A 24 -9.87 0.61 1.97
CA ASN A 24 -10.37 1.54 2.97
C ASN A 24 -9.92 1.16 4.40
N ALA A 25 -9.65 -0.13 4.68
CA ALA A 25 -9.02 -0.52 5.94
C ALA A 25 -7.58 0.02 6.03
N PHE A 26 -6.78 -0.07 4.97
CA PHE A 26 -5.44 0.53 4.94
C PHE A 26 -5.46 2.05 5.16
N LYS A 27 -6.45 2.77 4.59
CA LYS A 27 -6.63 4.21 4.83
C LYS A 27 -6.91 4.53 6.30
N ARG A 28 -7.69 3.67 6.98
CA ARG A 28 -7.97 3.80 8.42
C ARG A 28 -6.73 3.52 9.26
N LEU A 29 -6.00 2.44 8.96
CA LEU A 29 -4.75 2.09 9.66
C LEU A 29 -3.70 3.20 9.57
N THR A 30 -3.66 3.92 8.45
CA THR A 30 -2.71 5.01 8.21
C THR A 30 -3.24 6.39 8.56
N ARG A 31 -4.34 6.52 9.31
CA ARG A 31 -4.98 7.81 9.59
C ARG A 31 -4.03 8.84 10.22
N SER A 32 -3.14 8.42 11.12
CA SER A 32 -2.17 9.27 11.81
C SER A 32 -0.82 9.40 11.12
N ALA A 33 -0.60 8.67 10.01
CA ALA A 33 0.66 8.74 9.28
C ALA A 33 0.75 10.03 8.46
N SER A 34 1.97 10.57 8.32
CA SER A 34 2.26 11.73 7.49
C SER A 34 2.01 11.44 6.00
N ALA A 35 2.06 12.49 5.17
CA ALA A 35 1.93 12.33 3.72
C ALA A 35 3.08 11.48 3.15
N GLU A 36 4.29 11.70 3.64
CA GLU A 36 5.50 10.97 3.25
C GLU A 36 5.43 9.51 3.69
N GLU A 37 4.99 9.25 4.93
CA GLU A 37 4.83 7.88 5.43
C GLU A 37 3.78 7.10 4.64
N LYS A 38 2.68 7.76 4.24
CA LYS A 38 1.69 7.16 3.33
C LYS A 38 2.30 6.91 1.95
N ALA A 39 3.00 7.87 1.38
CA ALA A 39 3.66 7.67 0.09
C ALA A 39 4.59 6.45 0.12
N ALA A 40 5.35 6.25 1.20
CA ALA A 40 6.18 5.06 1.40
C ALA A 40 5.34 3.76 1.48
N LEU A 41 4.29 3.72 2.30
CA LEU A 41 3.48 2.50 2.50
C LEU A 41 2.65 2.09 1.28
N TYR A 42 2.13 3.06 0.51
CA TYR A 42 1.23 2.79 -0.61
C TYR A 42 1.95 2.57 -1.95
N ALA A 43 3.19 3.07 -2.10
CA ALA A 43 3.92 2.91 -3.36
C ALA A 43 5.45 2.94 -3.20
N GLY A 44 5.99 3.90 -2.43
CA GLY A 44 7.42 4.20 -2.42
C GLY A 44 8.32 3.06 -1.97
N THR A 45 7.94 2.33 -0.92
CA THR A 45 8.72 1.16 -0.46
C THR A 45 8.71 0.06 -1.51
N ALA A 46 7.57 -0.21 -2.15
CA ALA A 46 7.47 -1.20 -3.23
C ALA A 46 8.31 -0.76 -4.45
N ALA A 47 8.22 0.51 -4.84
CA ALA A 47 8.98 1.05 -5.96
C ALA A 47 10.49 0.93 -5.76
N ARG A 48 11.02 1.28 -4.59
CA ARG A 48 12.44 1.06 -4.25
C ARG A 48 12.82 -0.41 -4.23
N PHE A 49 12.01 -1.23 -3.55
CA PHE A 49 12.33 -2.64 -3.33
C PHE A 49 12.37 -3.42 -4.65
N TYR A 50 11.45 -3.12 -5.57
CA TYR A 50 11.37 -3.76 -6.87
C TYR A 50 12.09 -2.99 -8.00
N GLY A 51 12.79 -1.89 -7.70
CA GLY A 51 13.52 -1.10 -8.70
C GLY A 51 12.64 -0.40 -9.74
N LEU A 52 11.42 0.00 -9.37
CA LEU A 52 10.42 0.62 -10.26
C LEU A 52 10.45 2.15 -10.26
N GLU A 53 11.33 2.79 -9.49
CA GLU A 53 11.36 4.26 -9.34
C GLU A 53 11.55 5.01 -10.67
N GLY A 54 12.22 4.39 -11.66
CA GLY A 54 12.40 4.95 -13.00
C GLY A 54 11.25 4.70 -13.98
N LEU A 55 10.23 3.93 -13.59
CA LEU A 55 9.04 3.62 -14.41
C LEU A 55 7.83 4.49 -14.06
N ALA A 56 7.86 5.13 -12.88
CA ALA A 56 6.83 6.07 -12.45
C ALA A 56 7.19 7.48 -12.95
N ALA A 57 6.92 7.76 -14.22
CA ALA A 57 6.93 9.11 -14.79
C ALA A 57 5.50 9.66 -14.90
#